data_AF-A0A6F8Y8R5-F1
#
_entry.id   AF-A0A6F8Y8R5-F1
#
_cell.length_a   1.000
_cell.length_b   1.000
_cell.length_c   1.000
_cell.angle_alpha   90.00
_cell.angle_beta   90.00
_cell.angle_gamma   90.00
#
_symmetry.space_group_name_H-M   'P 1'
#
loop_
_entity.id
_entity.type
_entity.pdbx_description
1 polymer ?
#
loop_
_entity_poly.entity_id
_entity_poly.type
_entity_poly.pdbx_seq_one_letter_code
_entity_poly.pdbx_strand_id
1 'polypeptide(L)'
;MNGDGRSLDGYIPPWDAPPPPLPPSSDPYPHGGYNATAEGPIRYLPVLVDGDTVGYLWASVADDAASFLRVMAHPLGRSLDAAVAWSERLRQAEAEGLTPLQALSRWVGAPADPQAGAIPADAVPREVPSKRDLREIANPGSPPDLSELPPAPFGYLPDGTPLDRSQGWEPKIATSSPRGRPRYLAVTEGPVRYLPVVKDGRTMGYLWASTSDNAASYERRGFDVEDNDVWGRWVARLDEAAAAGVPALEAVRRLGGQPTDEAGAAGAEEREAPSLAALKEIARAPEAS
;
A
#
# COMPACT_ATOMS: atom_id res chain seq x y z
N MET A 1 -53.64 1.90 7.52
CA MET A 1 -52.77 1.48 8.64
C MET A 1 -52.63 -0.03 8.53
N ASN A 2 -51.79 -0.52 7.62
CA ASN A 2 -50.34 -0.75 7.71
C ASN A 2 -50.04 -2.17 8.22
N GLY A 3 -49.46 -2.99 7.33
CA GLY A 3 -48.94 -4.32 7.65
C GLY A 3 -48.69 -5.18 6.41
N ASP A 4 -47.99 -4.64 5.40
CA ASP A 4 -47.50 -5.45 4.27
C ASP A 4 -46.38 -6.37 4.76
N GLY A 5 -46.70 -7.65 4.91
CA GLY A 5 -45.74 -8.74 5.06
C GLY A 5 -45.04 -8.98 3.72
N ARG A 6 -43.82 -8.47 3.57
CA ARG A 6 -42.92 -8.93 2.51
C ARG A 6 -42.24 -10.21 2.96
N SER A 7 -42.75 -11.33 2.45
CA SER A 7 -42.03 -12.61 2.42
C SER A 7 -40.72 -12.40 1.65
N LEU A 8 -39.58 -12.68 2.30
CA LEU A 8 -38.27 -12.78 1.67
C LEU A 8 -38.14 -14.21 1.13
N ASP A 9 -38.95 -14.56 0.14
CA ASP A 9 -38.81 -15.81 -0.59
C ASP A 9 -37.80 -15.65 -1.72
N GLY A 10 -36.69 -16.38 -1.54
CA GLY A 10 -35.56 -16.64 -2.42
C GLY A 10 -35.70 -16.26 -3.90
N TYR A 11 -34.91 -15.27 -4.29
CA TYR A 11 -34.28 -15.25 -5.61
C TYR A 11 -32.79 -15.61 -5.43
N ILE A 12 -32.48 -16.89 -5.56
CA ILE A 12 -31.10 -17.36 -5.76
C ILE A 12 -30.96 -17.58 -7.27
N PRO A 13 -30.22 -16.73 -8.00
CA PRO A 13 -29.99 -16.96 -9.41
C PRO A 13 -29.18 -18.24 -9.61
N PRO A 14 -29.45 -19.04 -10.66
CA PRO A 14 -28.61 -20.19 -11.01
C PRO A 14 -27.18 -19.69 -11.32
N TRP A 15 -26.19 -20.35 -10.72
CA TRP A 15 -24.76 -20.04 -10.78
C TRP A 15 -24.14 -20.08 -12.19
N ASP A 16 -24.90 -20.51 -13.20
CA ASP A 16 -24.52 -20.59 -14.60
C ASP A 16 -25.03 -19.42 -15.48
N ALA A 17 -25.80 -18.48 -14.93
CA ALA A 17 -26.18 -17.30 -15.69
C ALA A 17 -25.01 -16.30 -15.73
N PRO A 18 -24.60 -15.79 -16.91
CA PRO A 18 -23.67 -14.68 -16.95
C PRO A 18 -24.28 -13.52 -16.14
N PRO A 19 -23.50 -12.85 -15.27
CA PRO A 19 -24.01 -11.74 -14.50
C PRO A 19 -24.62 -10.72 -15.48
N PRO A 20 -25.75 -10.07 -15.11
CA PRO A 20 -26.29 -9.01 -15.94
C PRO A 20 -25.16 -8.00 -16.22
N PRO A 21 -25.07 -7.46 -17.46
CA PRO A 21 -24.06 -6.45 -17.76
C PRO A 21 -24.17 -5.35 -16.72
N LEU A 22 -23.04 -5.03 -16.09
CA LEU A 22 -22.98 -3.94 -15.13
C LEU A 22 -23.56 -2.70 -15.83
N PRO A 23 -24.44 -1.93 -15.16
CA PRO A 23 -24.81 -0.63 -15.70
C PRO A 23 -23.52 0.17 -15.95
N PRO A 24 -23.45 1.01 -17.01
CA PRO A 24 -22.31 1.89 -17.17
C PRO A 24 -22.09 2.62 -15.86
N SER A 25 -20.87 2.60 -15.35
CA SER A 25 -20.46 3.16 -14.06
C SER A 25 -20.86 4.64 -13.96
N SER A 26 -22.10 4.88 -13.55
CA SER A 26 -22.57 6.18 -13.12
C SER A 26 -22.22 6.25 -11.64
N ASP A 27 -20.94 6.48 -11.35
CA ASP A 27 -20.49 6.65 -9.98
C ASP A 27 -21.24 7.87 -9.40
N PRO A 28 -22.08 7.71 -8.35
CA PRO A 28 -22.90 8.80 -7.82
C PRO A 28 -22.10 9.83 -7.00
N TYR A 29 -20.79 9.66 -6.91
CA TYR A 29 -19.87 10.63 -6.32
C TYR A 29 -18.91 11.11 -7.42
N PRO A 30 -18.97 12.38 -7.86
CA PRO A 30 -17.94 12.94 -8.71
C PRO A 30 -16.66 13.03 -7.88
N HIS A 31 -15.87 11.97 -7.87
CA HIS A 31 -14.47 12.08 -7.50
C HIS A 31 -13.81 12.80 -8.67
N GLY A 32 -13.61 14.12 -8.54
CA GLY A 32 -12.79 14.84 -9.51
C GLY A 32 -11.45 14.13 -9.68
N GLY A 33 -11.15 13.76 -10.90
CA GLY A 33 -9.93 13.12 -11.38
C GLY A 33 -10.25 12.26 -12.62
N TYR A 34 -9.31 12.19 -13.56
CA TYR A 34 -9.37 11.17 -14.62
C TYR A 34 -9.39 9.76 -14.02
N ASN A 35 -9.93 8.79 -14.77
CA ASN A 35 -9.89 7.39 -14.34
C ASN A 35 -8.44 6.92 -14.16
N ALA A 36 -8.18 6.26 -13.03
CA ALA A 36 -6.85 5.69 -12.74
C ALA A 36 -6.59 4.36 -13.48
N THR A 37 -7.61 3.84 -14.17
CA THR A 37 -7.59 2.63 -14.99
C THR A 37 -7.78 3.00 -16.45
N ALA A 38 -7.00 2.38 -17.32
CA ALA A 38 -7.12 2.53 -18.77
C ALA A 38 -7.07 1.15 -19.41
N GLU A 39 -7.92 0.93 -20.41
CA GLU A 39 -7.82 -0.23 -21.27
C GLU A 39 -7.09 0.17 -22.56
N GLY A 40 -6.14 -0.65 -22.99
CA GLY A 40 -5.38 -0.39 -24.21
C GLY A 40 -4.25 0.63 -24.07
N PRO A 41 -3.83 1.24 -25.20
CA PRO A 41 -2.55 1.95 -25.28
C PRO A 41 -2.54 3.24 -24.47
N ILE A 42 -1.41 3.48 -23.80
CA ILE A 42 -1.19 4.68 -22.99
C ILE A 42 0.07 5.41 -23.46
N ARG A 43 0.06 6.73 -23.35
CA ARG A 43 1.25 7.57 -23.51
C ARG A 43 1.80 7.97 -22.16
N TYR A 44 3.12 8.02 -22.04
CA TYR A 44 3.78 8.33 -20.79
C TYR A 44 5.00 9.24 -20.98
N LEU A 45 5.31 9.99 -19.92
CA LEU A 45 6.44 10.91 -19.81
C LEU A 45 7.15 10.70 -18.46
N PRO A 46 8.50 10.75 -18.43
CA PRO A 46 9.24 10.64 -17.18
C PRO A 46 9.08 11.90 -16.34
N VAL A 47 8.98 11.70 -15.03
CA VAL A 47 9.05 12.76 -14.02
C VAL A 47 10.38 12.64 -13.29
N LEU A 48 11.15 13.72 -13.31
CA LEU A 48 12.46 13.80 -12.68
C LEU A 48 12.42 14.66 -11.41
N VAL A 49 13.07 14.19 -10.35
CA VAL A 49 13.44 15.00 -9.17
C VAL A 49 14.95 14.95 -9.06
N ASP A 50 15.62 16.12 -9.06
CA ASP A 50 17.09 16.23 -9.07
C ASP A 50 17.80 15.42 -10.18
N GLY A 51 17.11 15.16 -11.30
CA GLY A 51 17.63 14.37 -12.42
C GLY A 51 17.32 12.87 -12.34
N ASP A 52 16.78 12.38 -11.22
CA ASP A 52 16.39 10.97 -11.03
C ASP A 52 14.91 10.74 -11.38
N THR A 53 14.60 9.63 -12.07
CA THR A 53 13.22 9.29 -12.47
C THR A 53 12.44 8.70 -11.30
N VAL A 54 11.60 9.53 -10.66
CA VAL A 54 10.77 9.11 -9.52
C VAL A 54 9.47 8.42 -9.94
N GLY A 55 9.07 8.57 -11.21
CA GLY A 55 7.87 7.98 -11.77
C GLY A 55 7.57 8.45 -13.19
N TYR A 56 6.41 8.03 -13.68
CA TYR A 56 5.91 8.33 -15.02
C TYR A 56 4.49 8.88 -14.94
N LEU A 57 4.27 10.05 -15.55
CA LEU A 57 2.92 10.55 -15.80
C LEU A 57 2.40 9.89 -17.07
N TRP A 58 1.19 9.33 -17.04
CA TRP A 58 0.61 8.65 -18.18
C TRP A 58 -0.84 9.04 -18.43
N ALA A 59 -1.27 8.93 -19.68
CA ALA A 59 -2.65 9.12 -20.13
C ALA A 59 -3.04 8.07 -21.17
N SER A 60 -4.29 7.62 -21.13
CA SER A 60 -4.87 6.78 -22.16
C SER A 60 -4.97 7.54 -23.48
N VAL A 61 -4.78 6.80 -24.58
CA VAL A 61 -5.00 7.32 -25.94
C VAL A 61 -6.48 7.27 -26.31
N ALA A 62 -7.24 6.33 -25.73
CA ALA A 62 -8.63 6.06 -26.10
C ALA A 62 -9.64 6.58 -25.08
N ASP A 63 -9.28 6.57 -23.80
CA ASP A 63 -10.20 6.81 -22.69
C ASP A 63 -9.87 8.08 -21.90
N ASP A 64 -10.82 8.51 -21.08
CA ASP A 64 -10.64 9.59 -20.11
C ASP A 64 -9.91 9.10 -18.85
N ALA A 65 -8.66 8.69 -19.03
CA ALA A 65 -7.85 8.08 -17.99
C ALA A 65 -6.43 8.65 -17.99
N ALA A 66 -5.96 9.05 -16.81
CA ALA A 66 -4.59 9.47 -16.58
C ALA A 66 -4.22 9.28 -15.11
N SER A 67 -2.96 8.96 -14.86
CA SER A 67 -2.47 8.85 -13.50
C SER A 67 -0.95 8.98 -13.45
N PHE A 68 -0.41 8.87 -12.25
CA PHE A 68 1.01 8.83 -12.00
C PHE A 68 1.42 7.42 -11.55
N LEU A 69 2.39 6.83 -12.25
CA LEU A 69 2.96 5.53 -11.91
C LEU A 69 4.33 5.73 -11.26
N ARG A 70 4.45 5.32 -10.00
CA ARG A 70 5.69 5.47 -9.21
C ARG A 70 6.76 4.46 -9.61
N VAL A 71 8.02 4.87 -9.52
CA VAL A 71 9.17 3.95 -9.47
C VAL A 71 9.43 3.58 -8.00
N MET A 72 9.26 2.30 -7.67
CA MET A 72 9.31 1.73 -6.32
C MET A 72 10.74 1.44 -5.84
N ALA A 73 11.75 1.62 -6.70
CA ALA A 73 13.16 1.53 -6.34
C ALA A 73 13.61 2.71 -5.45
N HIS A 74 12.88 3.83 -5.48
CA HIS A 74 13.17 4.99 -4.64
C HIS A 74 12.53 4.86 -3.24
N PRO A 75 13.08 5.54 -2.22
CA PRO A 75 12.48 5.63 -0.90
C PRO A 75 11.00 6.06 -0.96
N LEU A 76 10.21 5.51 -0.04
CA LEU A 76 8.74 5.64 -0.06
C LEU A 76 8.28 7.11 -0.05
N GLY A 77 8.92 7.96 0.77
CA GLY A 77 8.55 9.37 0.92
C GLY A 77 8.61 10.15 -0.40
N ARG A 78 9.79 10.20 -1.04
CA ARG A 78 10.01 10.97 -2.28
C ARG A 78 9.07 10.56 -3.42
N SER A 79 8.86 9.26 -3.64
CA SER A 79 8.00 8.79 -4.73
C SER A 79 6.50 8.94 -4.42
N LEU A 80 6.12 8.90 -3.14
CA LEU A 80 4.73 9.10 -2.71
C LEU A 80 4.33 10.58 -2.76
N ASP A 81 5.20 11.47 -2.31
CA ASP A 81 4.99 12.92 -2.36
C ASP A 81 4.79 13.40 -3.80
N ALA A 82 5.61 12.92 -4.72
CA ALA A 82 5.43 13.17 -6.16
C ALA A 82 4.08 12.65 -6.64
N ALA A 83 3.67 11.44 -6.25
CA ALA A 83 2.38 10.87 -6.66
C ALA A 83 1.19 11.72 -6.20
N VAL A 84 1.22 12.23 -4.97
CA VAL A 84 0.16 13.11 -4.44
C VAL A 84 0.10 14.40 -5.26
N ALA A 85 1.22 15.06 -5.48
CA ALA A 85 1.28 16.31 -6.21
C ALA A 85 0.86 16.16 -7.69
N TRP A 86 1.28 15.09 -8.36
CA TRP A 86 0.86 14.83 -9.74
C TRP A 86 -0.62 14.45 -9.85
N SER A 87 -1.19 13.76 -8.87
CA SER A 87 -2.63 13.48 -8.82
C SER A 87 -3.45 14.78 -8.67
N GLU A 88 -2.98 15.71 -7.84
CA GLU A 88 -3.59 17.05 -7.71
C GLU A 88 -3.56 17.81 -9.04
N ARG A 89 -2.42 17.82 -9.73
CA ARG A 89 -2.25 18.49 -11.02
C ARG A 89 -3.16 17.92 -12.10
N LEU A 90 -3.37 16.60 -12.11
CA LEU A 90 -4.28 15.95 -13.05
C LEU A 90 -5.74 16.32 -12.76
N ARG A 91 -6.15 16.34 -11.49
CA ARG A 91 -7.49 16.78 -11.09
C ARG A 91 -7.74 18.25 -11.46
N GLN A 92 -6.74 19.11 -11.27
CA GLN A 92 -6.83 20.51 -11.69
C GLN A 92 -6.96 20.64 -13.21
N ALA A 93 -6.20 19.85 -13.98
CA ALA A 93 -6.29 19.85 -15.44
C ALA A 93 -7.68 19.41 -15.94
N GLU A 94 -8.26 18.37 -15.34
CA GLU A 94 -9.61 17.93 -15.65
C GLU A 94 -10.65 18.98 -15.24
N ALA A 95 -10.52 19.62 -14.08
CA ALA A 95 -11.39 20.73 -13.66
C ALA A 95 -11.33 21.93 -14.60
N GLU A 96 -10.20 22.14 -15.28
CA GLU A 96 -10.02 23.11 -16.36
C GLU A 96 -10.56 22.63 -17.72
N GLY A 97 -11.12 21.42 -17.79
CA GLY A 97 -11.71 20.83 -19.00
C GLY A 97 -10.68 20.27 -19.98
N LEU A 98 -9.44 20.03 -19.54
CA LEU A 98 -8.41 19.43 -20.40
C LEU A 98 -8.65 17.93 -20.56
N THR A 99 -8.29 17.39 -21.72
CA THR A 99 -8.20 15.94 -21.92
C THR A 99 -6.95 15.37 -21.24
N PRO A 100 -6.90 14.06 -20.92
CA PRO A 100 -5.71 13.41 -20.36
C PRO A 100 -4.40 13.71 -21.12
N LEU A 101 -4.45 13.67 -22.45
CA LEU A 101 -3.29 13.95 -23.31
C LEU A 101 -2.90 15.44 -23.31
N GLN A 102 -3.87 16.34 -23.21
CA GLN A 102 -3.61 17.78 -23.04
C GLN A 102 -2.98 18.06 -21.67
N ALA A 103 -3.45 17.37 -20.62
CA ALA A 103 -2.88 17.45 -19.28
C ALA A 103 -1.41 17.00 -19.28
N LEU A 104 -1.06 15.88 -19.94
CA LEU A 104 0.34 15.47 -20.11
C LEU A 104 1.18 16.55 -20.78
N SER A 105 0.69 17.06 -21.92
CA SER A 105 1.43 18.01 -22.75
C SER A 105 1.65 19.35 -22.04
N ARG A 106 0.71 19.77 -21.18
CA ARG A 106 0.79 21.03 -20.41
C ARG A 106 2.01 21.08 -19.49
N TRP A 107 2.43 19.94 -18.95
CA TRP A 107 3.48 19.90 -17.93
C TRP A 107 4.89 19.67 -18.49
N VAL A 108 5.02 19.45 -19.81
CA VAL A 108 6.32 19.33 -20.48
C VAL A 108 7.09 20.65 -20.39
N GLY A 109 8.27 20.64 -19.77
CA GLY A 109 9.10 21.83 -19.61
C GLY A 109 8.57 22.85 -18.59
N ALA A 110 7.53 22.51 -17.83
CA ALA A 110 7.09 23.33 -16.72
C ALA A 110 8.17 23.41 -15.62
N PRO A 111 8.25 24.51 -14.85
CA PRO A 111 9.23 24.65 -13.78
C PRO A 111 9.22 23.48 -12.80
N ALA A 112 10.42 23.03 -12.41
CA ALA A 112 10.58 21.96 -11.44
C ALA A 112 9.98 22.34 -10.09
N ASP A 113 9.16 21.43 -9.56
CA ASP A 113 8.68 21.51 -8.19
C ASP A 113 9.67 20.79 -7.27
N PRO A 114 10.10 21.40 -6.15
CA PRO A 114 11.08 20.79 -5.25
C PRO A 114 10.67 19.42 -4.69
N GLN A 115 9.37 19.15 -4.57
CA GLN A 115 8.82 17.94 -3.99
C GLN A 115 8.31 16.97 -5.06
N ALA A 116 7.69 17.49 -6.12
CA ALA A 116 7.05 16.68 -7.16
C ALA A 116 7.91 16.48 -8.42
N GLY A 117 8.97 17.26 -8.58
CA GLY A 117 9.79 17.24 -9.78
C GLY A 117 9.13 17.91 -10.98
N ALA A 118 9.70 17.65 -12.16
CA ALA A 118 9.19 18.13 -13.44
C ALA A 118 9.36 17.11 -14.56
N ILE A 119 8.62 17.32 -15.64
CA ILE A 119 8.83 16.64 -16.91
C ILE A 119 9.85 17.49 -17.70
N PRO A 120 10.97 16.91 -18.16
CA PRO A 120 11.98 17.64 -18.94
C PRO A 120 11.39 18.30 -20.19
N ALA A 121 11.93 19.46 -20.58
CA ALA A 121 11.46 20.19 -21.76
C ALA A 121 11.71 19.45 -23.09
N ASP A 122 12.70 18.56 -23.11
CA ASP A 122 13.06 17.69 -24.22
C ASP A 122 12.41 16.29 -24.12
N ALA A 123 11.56 16.05 -23.11
CA ALA A 123 10.89 14.77 -22.95
C ALA A 123 9.90 14.53 -24.09
N VAL A 124 10.14 13.45 -24.83
CA VAL A 124 9.23 12.99 -25.90
C VAL A 124 8.25 11.98 -25.32
N PRO A 125 6.93 12.17 -25.49
CA PRO A 125 5.94 11.18 -25.08
C PRO A 125 6.20 9.84 -25.75
N ARG A 126 6.26 8.79 -24.94
CA ARG A 126 6.39 7.40 -25.42
C ARG A 126 5.06 6.71 -25.28
N GLU A 127 4.81 5.69 -26.09
CA GLU A 127 3.58 4.91 -26.07
C GLU A 127 3.89 3.46 -25.73
N VAL A 128 3.02 2.83 -24.94
CA VAL A 128 3.03 1.39 -24.68
C VAL A 128 1.63 0.81 -24.84
N PRO A 129 1.51 -0.50 -25.18
CA PRO A 129 0.22 -1.13 -25.44
C PRO A 129 -0.71 -1.19 -24.23
N SER A 130 -0.17 -1.13 -23.00
CA SER A 130 -0.96 -1.21 -21.78
C SER A 130 -0.28 -0.57 -20.56
N LYS A 131 -1.07 -0.30 -19.51
CA LYS A 131 -0.57 0.12 -18.19
C LYS A 131 0.36 -0.92 -17.56
N ARG A 132 0.14 -2.21 -17.85
CA ARG A 132 0.99 -3.31 -17.42
C ARG A 132 2.41 -3.17 -18.00
N ASP A 133 2.53 -2.83 -19.28
CA ASP A 133 3.84 -2.64 -19.93
C ASP A 133 4.60 -1.46 -19.30
N LEU A 134 3.91 -0.35 -19.00
CA LEU A 134 4.52 0.77 -18.28
C LEU A 134 4.97 0.37 -16.86
N ARG A 135 4.19 -0.47 -16.17
CA ARG A 135 4.57 -0.97 -14.85
C ARG A 135 5.84 -1.81 -14.92
N GLU A 136 5.98 -2.67 -15.92
CA GLU A 136 7.19 -3.49 -16.08
C GLU A 136 8.41 -2.62 -16.37
N ILE A 137 8.26 -1.53 -17.14
CA ILE A 137 9.34 -0.54 -17.37
C ILE A 137 9.74 0.15 -16.06
N ALA A 138 8.77 0.56 -15.25
CA ALA A 138 9.03 1.33 -14.03
C ALA A 138 9.48 0.47 -12.85
N ASN A 139 8.98 -0.77 -12.77
CA ASN A 139 9.08 -1.65 -11.62
C ASN A 139 9.24 -3.12 -12.06
N PRO A 140 10.35 -3.46 -12.73
CA PRO A 140 10.53 -4.79 -13.31
C PRO A 140 10.43 -5.89 -12.24
N GLY A 141 9.70 -6.96 -12.56
CA GLY A 141 9.47 -8.09 -11.65
C GLY A 141 8.57 -7.79 -10.44
N SER A 142 7.87 -6.66 -10.42
CA SER A 142 6.84 -6.40 -9.40
C SER A 142 5.59 -7.24 -9.66
N PRO A 143 4.90 -7.69 -8.60
CA PRO A 143 3.66 -8.44 -8.75
C PRO A 143 2.60 -7.60 -9.47
N PRO A 144 1.67 -8.26 -10.18
CA PRO A 144 0.58 -7.57 -10.83
C PRO A 144 -0.26 -6.78 -9.81
N ASP A 145 -0.89 -5.73 -10.29
CA ASP A 145 -1.86 -4.96 -9.52
C ASP A 145 -3.06 -5.84 -9.21
N LEU A 146 -3.64 -5.70 -8.01
CA LEU A 146 -4.82 -6.46 -7.60
C LEU A 146 -6.02 -6.18 -8.51
N SER A 147 -6.05 -5.00 -9.16
CA SER A 147 -7.06 -4.65 -10.17
C SER A 147 -6.91 -5.39 -11.50
N GLU A 148 -5.74 -6.00 -11.78
CA GLU A 148 -5.46 -6.78 -13.00
C GLU A 148 -5.69 -8.28 -12.79
N LEU A 149 -5.87 -8.70 -11.54
CA LEU A 149 -6.23 -10.07 -11.24
C LEU A 149 -7.73 -10.25 -11.53
N PRO A 150 -8.15 -11.43 -12.02
CA PRO A 150 -9.57 -11.71 -12.18
C PRO A 150 -10.29 -11.44 -10.85
N PRO A 151 -11.49 -10.84 -10.87
CA PRO A 151 -12.25 -10.63 -9.65
C PRO A 151 -12.36 -11.96 -8.95
N ALA A 152 -11.85 -12.01 -7.72
CA ALA A 152 -11.89 -13.23 -6.97
C ALA A 152 -13.37 -13.64 -6.79
N PRO A 153 -13.71 -14.93 -6.96
CA PRO A 153 -15.05 -15.41 -6.62
C PRO A 153 -15.40 -14.95 -5.21
N PHE A 154 -16.63 -14.49 -4.98
CA PHE A 154 -17.05 -14.03 -3.65
C PHE A 154 -16.73 -15.11 -2.60
N GLY A 155 -15.92 -14.77 -1.59
CA GLY A 155 -15.43 -15.73 -0.61
C GLY A 155 -14.07 -16.37 -0.93
N TYR A 156 -13.37 -15.92 -1.96
CA TYR A 156 -12.01 -16.32 -2.32
C TYR A 156 -11.12 -15.10 -2.59
N LEU A 157 -9.81 -15.27 -2.48
CA LEU A 157 -8.78 -14.33 -2.93
C LEU A 157 -8.46 -14.57 -4.41
N PRO A 158 -7.78 -13.64 -5.10
CA PRO A 158 -7.50 -13.78 -6.53
C PRO A 158 -6.59 -14.98 -6.89
N ASP A 159 -5.90 -15.55 -5.91
CA ASP A 159 -5.08 -16.76 -6.03
C ASP A 159 -5.87 -18.06 -5.79
N GLY A 160 -7.19 -17.96 -5.57
CA GLY A 160 -8.06 -19.10 -5.27
C GLY A 160 -8.11 -19.47 -3.79
N THR A 161 -7.48 -18.71 -2.89
CA THR A 161 -7.54 -18.99 -1.44
C THR A 161 -8.90 -18.60 -0.86
N PRO A 162 -9.62 -19.51 -0.16
CA PRO A 162 -10.89 -19.14 0.47
C PRO A 162 -10.70 -18.10 1.59
N LEU A 163 -11.57 -17.09 1.63
CA LEU A 163 -11.71 -16.13 2.73
C LEU A 163 -12.23 -16.82 4.01
N ASP A 164 -13.05 -17.87 3.85
CA ASP A 164 -13.46 -18.73 4.95
C ASP A 164 -12.29 -19.64 5.38
N ARG A 165 -11.73 -19.31 6.54
CA ARG A 165 -10.57 -20.00 7.12
C ARG A 165 -10.84 -21.44 7.51
N SER A 166 -12.10 -21.87 7.63
CA SER A 166 -12.47 -23.26 7.89
C SER A 166 -12.28 -24.17 6.66
N GLN A 167 -12.16 -23.59 5.47
CA GLN A 167 -12.11 -24.30 4.18
C GLN A 167 -10.69 -24.64 3.70
N GLY A 168 -9.70 -24.66 4.59
CA GLY A 168 -8.37 -25.21 4.29
C GLY A 168 -7.33 -24.16 3.93
N TRP A 169 -6.78 -23.52 4.96
CA TRP A 169 -5.47 -22.90 4.87
C TRP A 169 -4.44 -23.93 5.37
N GLU A 170 -3.65 -24.51 4.48
CA GLU A 170 -2.41 -25.20 4.90
C GLU A 170 -1.40 -24.15 5.42
N PRO A 171 -0.44 -24.55 6.29
CA PRO A 171 -0.08 -23.78 7.47
C PRO A 171 0.65 -22.47 7.17
N LYS A 172 0.11 -21.37 7.72
CA LYS A 172 0.74 -20.06 8.05
C LYS A 172 2.04 -19.78 7.28
N ILE A 173 1.96 -19.63 5.96
CA ILE A 173 3.09 -19.10 5.18
C ILE A 173 3.19 -17.60 5.50
N ALA A 174 4.33 -17.23 6.08
CA ALA A 174 4.88 -15.88 6.13
C ALA A 174 4.48 -15.12 4.86
N THR A 175 3.59 -14.13 4.98
CA THR A 175 3.06 -13.42 3.82
C THR A 175 4.24 -12.85 3.03
N SER A 176 4.48 -13.24 1.78
CA SER A 176 5.57 -12.66 1.00
C SER A 176 5.31 -11.17 0.76
N SER A 177 6.29 -10.29 0.97
CA SER A 177 6.21 -8.90 0.50
C SER A 177 6.05 -8.85 -1.03
N PRO A 178 5.62 -7.73 -1.64
CA PRO A 178 5.60 -7.59 -3.10
C PRO A 178 6.95 -7.91 -3.77
N ARG A 179 8.05 -7.88 -3.01
CA ARG A 179 9.41 -8.27 -3.46
C ARG A 179 9.79 -9.74 -3.21
N GLY A 180 8.84 -10.62 -2.88
CA GLY A 180 9.09 -12.05 -2.64
C GLY A 180 9.93 -12.36 -1.40
N ARG A 181 10.12 -11.40 -0.50
CA ARG A 181 10.93 -11.59 0.73
C ARG A 181 10.09 -12.21 1.85
N PRO A 182 10.63 -13.19 2.60
CA PRO A 182 10.01 -13.70 3.82
C PRO A 182 9.84 -12.57 4.84
N ARG A 183 8.65 -12.45 5.44
CA ARG A 183 8.36 -11.53 6.56
C ARG A 183 7.45 -12.23 7.57
N TYR A 184 7.49 -11.79 8.81
CA TYR A 184 6.57 -12.30 9.82
C TYR A 184 5.13 -11.86 9.53
N LEU A 185 4.17 -12.62 10.04
CA LEU A 185 2.79 -12.17 10.03
C LEU A 185 2.66 -10.91 10.91
N ALA A 186 2.08 -9.84 10.36
CA ALA A 186 1.87 -8.60 11.09
C ALA A 186 0.56 -8.61 11.92
N VAL A 187 -0.07 -9.77 12.07
CA VAL A 187 -1.31 -9.98 12.83
C VAL A 187 -1.21 -11.27 13.63
N THR A 188 -1.81 -11.27 14.81
CA THR A 188 -1.97 -12.46 15.64
C THR A 188 -3.18 -12.29 16.54
N GLU A 189 -3.85 -13.39 16.85
CA GLU A 189 -4.91 -13.44 17.86
C GLU A 189 -4.38 -13.89 19.23
N GLY A 190 -3.13 -14.36 19.27
CA GLY A 190 -2.49 -14.86 20.48
C GLY A 190 -1.81 -13.78 21.32
N PRO A 191 -1.31 -14.17 22.50
CA PRO A 191 -0.55 -13.28 23.36
C PRO A 191 0.74 -12.81 22.67
N VAL A 192 1.07 -11.54 22.90
CA VAL A 192 2.23 -10.88 22.31
C VAL A 192 3.19 -10.42 23.39
N ARG A 193 4.48 -10.60 23.14
CA ARG A 193 5.54 -9.93 23.87
C ARG A 193 6.00 -8.70 23.11
N TYR A 194 6.21 -7.61 23.82
CA TYR A 194 6.54 -6.34 23.21
C TYR A 194 7.64 -5.60 23.97
N LEU A 195 8.41 -4.81 23.23
CA LEU A 195 9.47 -3.94 23.70
C LEU A 195 9.12 -2.50 23.31
N PRO A 196 9.17 -1.53 24.24
CA PRO A 196 9.02 -0.13 23.89
C PRO A 196 10.21 0.33 23.05
N VAL A 197 9.95 1.00 21.95
CA VAL A 197 10.97 1.68 21.15
C VAL A 197 11.00 3.13 21.60
N VAL A 198 12.14 3.55 22.14
CA VAL A 198 12.37 4.89 22.67
C VAL A 198 13.39 5.61 21.80
N LYS A 199 13.04 6.82 21.37
CA LYS A 199 13.93 7.74 20.66
C LYS A 199 13.90 9.08 21.39
N ASP A 200 15.06 9.64 21.71
CA ASP A 200 15.21 10.93 22.39
C ASP A 200 14.35 11.08 23.67
N GLY A 201 14.18 9.98 24.41
CA GLY A 201 13.37 9.93 25.64
C GLY A 201 11.86 9.84 25.43
N ARG A 202 11.37 9.79 24.18
CA ARG A 202 9.96 9.59 23.82
C ARG A 202 9.72 8.16 23.34
N THR A 203 8.65 7.52 23.81
CA THR A 203 8.19 6.24 23.25
C THR A 203 7.54 6.46 21.89
N MET A 204 8.17 5.93 20.84
CA MET A 204 7.70 6.04 19.45
C MET A 204 6.69 4.94 19.10
N GLY A 205 6.79 3.79 19.77
CA GLY A 205 6.00 2.60 19.46
C GLY A 205 6.49 1.37 20.20
N TYR A 206 6.01 0.22 19.76
CA TYR A 206 6.31 -1.07 20.37
C TYR A 206 6.66 -2.10 19.30
N LEU A 207 7.84 -2.68 19.44
CA LEU A 207 8.22 -3.86 18.68
C LEU A 207 7.57 -5.07 19.36
N TRP A 208 6.86 -5.92 18.63
CA TRP A 208 6.16 -7.05 19.24
C TRP A 208 6.33 -8.34 18.45
N ALA A 209 6.26 -9.47 19.16
CA ALA A 209 6.21 -10.81 18.62
C ALA A 209 5.17 -11.64 19.36
N SER A 210 4.47 -12.50 18.64
CA SER A 210 3.59 -13.50 19.24
C SER A 210 4.39 -14.58 19.96
N THR A 211 3.86 -15.08 21.07
CA THR A 211 4.41 -16.25 21.77
C THR A 211 3.84 -17.57 21.27
N SER A 212 2.80 -17.51 20.44
CA SER A 212 2.01 -18.67 20.00
C SER A 212 2.15 -18.97 18.50
N ASP A 213 2.56 -17.98 17.71
CA ASP A 213 2.84 -18.14 16.28
C ASP A 213 4.00 -17.26 15.82
N ASN A 214 4.43 -17.45 14.57
CA ASN A 214 5.58 -16.74 14.00
C ASN A 214 5.17 -15.36 13.45
N ALA A 215 4.52 -14.56 14.30
CA ALA A 215 4.05 -13.22 13.99
C ALA A 215 4.88 -12.18 14.74
N ALA A 216 5.27 -11.11 14.06
CA ALA A 216 5.95 -9.96 14.64
C ALA A 216 5.75 -8.73 13.76
N SER A 217 5.67 -7.57 14.40
CA SER A 217 5.61 -6.29 13.71
C SER A 217 6.01 -5.16 14.65
N TYR A 218 5.91 -3.93 14.15
CA TYR A 218 6.06 -2.71 14.92
C TYR A 218 4.72 -1.97 14.97
N GLU A 219 4.24 -1.72 16.20
CA GLU A 219 3.01 -0.96 16.46
C GLU A 219 3.38 0.48 16.85
N ARG A 220 2.98 1.44 16.03
CA ARG A 220 3.27 2.88 16.22
C ARG A 220 2.27 3.55 17.16
N ARG A 221 2.70 4.57 17.89
CA ARG A 221 1.81 5.38 18.76
C ARG A 221 1.16 6.56 18.02
N GLY A 222 1.80 7.08 16.97
CA GLY A 222 1.31 8.22 16.18
C GLY A 222 1.51 8.03 14.67
N PHE A 223 1.12 9.05 13.91
CA PHE A 223 1.16 9.08 12.43
C PHE A 223 1.92 10.30 11.90
N ASP A 224 2.76 10.95 12.72
CA ASP A 224 3.59 12.04 12.21
C ASP A 224 4.67 11.51 11.22
N VAL A 225 5.32 12.41 10.48
CA VAL A 225 6.28 12.02 9.44
C VAL A 225 7.48 11.28 10.05
N GLU A 226 7.92 11.69 11.23
CA GLU A 226 9.02 11.07 11.96
C GLU A 226 8.64 9.65 12.45
N ASP A 227 7.41 9.46 12.93
CA ASP A 227 6.86 8.17 13.32
C ASP A 227 6.82 7.17 12.15
N ASN A 228 6.59 7.64 10.91
CA ASN A 228 6.58 6.80 9.71
C ASN A 228 7.99 6.31 9.31
N ASP A 229 9.00 7.17 9.40
CA ASP A 229 10.38 6.79 9.11
C ASP A 229 10.91 5.78 10.16
N VAL A 230 10.58 6.00 11.43
CA VAL A 230 10.90 5.05 12.51
C VAL A 230 10.20 3.71 12.26
N TRP A 231 8.90 3.72 11.93
CA TRP A 231 8.16 2.51 11.60
C TRP A 231 8.79 1.73 10.43
N GLY A 232 9.15 2.42 9.35
CA GLY A 232 9.73 1.79 8.16
C GLY A 232 11.07 1.10 8.46
N ARG A 233 11.92 1.72 9.27
CA ARG A 233 13.22 1.16 9.67
C ARG A 233 13.08 -0.09 10.55
N TRP A 234 12.16 -0.08 11.52
CA TRP A 234 11.93 -1.24 12.38
C TRP A 234 11.30 -2.42 11.63
N VAL A 235 10.37 -2.15 10.71
CA VAL A 235 9.81 -3.19 9.82
C VAL A 235 10.91 -3.79 8.93
N ALA A 236 11.80 -2.98 8.36
CA ALA A 236 12.91 -3.48 7.55
C ALA A 236 13.85 -4.43 8.33
N ARG A 237 14.14 -4.12 9.60
CA ARG A 237 14.95 -5.01 10.46
C ARG A 237 14.26 -6.35 10.73
N LEU A 238 12.94 -6.34 10.92
CA LEU A 238 12.16 -7.57 11.07
C LEU A 238 12.14 -8.38 9.78
N ASP A 239 12.01 -7.73 8.62
CA ASP A 239 12.09 -8.39 7.31
C ASP A 239 13.47 -9.03 7.08
N GLU A 240 14.56 -8.39 7.48
CA GLU A 240 15.91 -8.96 7.44
C GLU A 240 16.04 -10.19 8.34
N ALA A 241 15.52 -10.12 9.57
CA ALA A 241 15.51 -11.26 10.49
C ALA A 241 14.67 -12.43 9.94
N ALA A 242 13.52 -12.14 9.35
CA ALA A 242 12.66 -13.13 8.72
C ALA A 242 13.33 -13.78 7.49
N ALA A 243 14.02 -12.98 6.67
CA ALA A 243 14.80 -13.47 5.53
C ALA A 243 15.98 -14.36 5.97
N ALA A 244 16.55 -14.10 7.15
CA ALA A 244 17.56 -14.95 7.78
C ALA A 244 16.98 -16.21 8.46
N GLY A 245 15.65 -16.43 8.39
CA GLY A 245 14.99 -17.58 8.98
C GLY A 245 14.93 -17.56 10.52
N VAL A 246 15.11 -16.39 11.13
CA VAL A 246 15.01 -16.23 12.58
C VAL A 246 13.54 -16.37 13.00
N PRO A 247 13.21 -16.99 14.15
CA PRO A 247 11.85 -16.95 14.69
C PRO A 247 11.48 -15.56 15.22
N ALA A 248 10.21 -15.17 15.09
CA ALA A 248 9.69 -13.84 15.45
C ALA A 248 10.11 -13.36 16.86
N LEU A 249 9.94 -14.22 17.87
CA LEU A 249 10.27 -13.90 19.25
C LEU A 249 11.78 -13.71 19.47
N GLU A 250 12.59 -14.53 18.79
CA GLU A 250 14.04 -14.42 18.81
C GLU A 250 14.51 -13.15 18.09
N ALA A 251 13.87 -12.78 16.98
CA ALA A 251 14.15 -11.53 16.28
C ALA A 251 13.89 -10.30 17.16
N VAL A 252 12.73 -10.24 17.83
CA VAL A 252 12.41 -9.13 18.75
C VAL A 252 13.40 -9.06 19.91
N ARG A 253 13.81 -10.19 20.48
CA ARG A 253 14.81 -10.23 21.56
C ARG A 253 16.20 -9.79 21.11
N ARG A 254 16.63 -10.17 19.91
CA ARG A 254 17.93 -9.73 19.33
C ARG A 254 17.96 -8.25 18.99
N LEU A 255 16.80 -7.72 18.64
CA LEU A 255 16.61 -6.29 18.39
C LEU A 255 16.52 -5.50 19.70
N GLY A 256 16.03 -6.13 20.77
CA GLY A 256 16.09 -5.61 22.14
C GLY A 256 17.53 -5.50 22.65
N GLY A 257 17.89 -4.31 23.16
CA GLY A 257 19.23 -4.06 23.71
C GLY A 257 20.31 -3.72 22.68
N GLN A 258 19.94 -3.52 21.41
CA GLN A 258 20.83 -2.88 20.45
C GLN A 258 21.06 -1.41 20.80
N PRO A 259 22.24 -0.84 20.49
CA PRO A 259 22.53 0.57 20.74
C PRO A 259 21.54 1.48 20.01
N THR A 260 21.19 2.60 20.64
CA THR A 260 20.31 3.62 20.07
C THR A 260 20.88 4.13 18.74
N ASP A 261 20.03 4.16 17.72
CA ASP A 261 20.32 4.80 16.44
C ASP A 261 19.23 5.80 16.04
N GLU A 262 19.25 6.28 14.81
CA GLU A 262 18.29 7.25 14.28
C GLU A 262 16.82 6.77 14.34
N ALA A 263 16.57 5.45 14.47
CA ALA A 263 15.25 4.87 14.67
C ALA A 263 14.88 4.66 16.15
N GLY A 264 15.76 5.06 17.08
CA GLY A 264 15.63 4.80 18.51
C GLY A 264 16.21 3.45 18.94
N ALA A 265 16.04 3.11 20.21
CA ALA A 265 16.41 1.81 20.78
C ALA A 265 15.16 1.06 21.24
N ALA A 266 15.09 -0.24 20.94
CA ALA A 266 14.16 -1.14 21.60
C ALA A 266 14.66 -1.40 23.02
N GLY A 267 13.80 -1.13 24.01
CA GLY A 267 14.09 -1.37 25.42
C GLY A 267 14.46 -2.83 25.69
N ALA A 268 15.21 -3.07 26.76
CA ALA A 268 15.57 -4.42 27.19
C ALA A 268 14.47 -5.11 28.01
N GLU A 269 13.46 -4.36 28.45
CA GLU A 269 12.36 -4.88 29.27
C GLU A 269 11.25 -5.46 28.38
N GLU A 270 11.20 -6.80 28.29
CA GLU A 270 10.15 -7.54 27.60
C GLU A 270 8.87 -7.54 28.42
N ARG A 271 7.80 -6.95 27.87
CA ARG A 271 6.47 -6.92 28.47
C ARG A 271 5.53 -7.85 27.70
N GLU A 272 4.47 -8.31 28.36
CA GLU A 272 3.48 -9.20 27.75
C GLU A 272 2.12 -8.52 27.69
N ALA A 273 1.42 -8.69 26.57
CA ALA A 273 0.04 -8.29 26.40
C ALA A 273 -0.80 -9.53 25.99
N PRO A 274 -2.04 -9.64 26.49
CA PRO A 274 -2.88 -10.81 26.23
C PRO A 274 -3.30 -10.94 24.76
N SER A 275 -3.18 -9.87 23.97
CA SER A 275 -3.44 -9.88 22.52
C SER A 275 -2.82 -8.66 21.84
N LEU A 276 -2.71 -8.71 20.50
CA LEU A 276 -2.32 -7.55 19.69
C LEU A 276 -3.31 -6.38 19.84
N ALA A 277 -4.60 -6.66 20.04
CA ALA A 277 -5.59 -5.61 20.29
C ALA A 277 -5.29 -4.85 21.60
N ALA A 278 -4.90 -5.57 22.66
CA ALA A 278 -4.50 -4.93 23.92
C ALA A 278 -3.24 -4.06 23.75
N LEU A 279 -2.26 -4.50 22.94
CA LEU A 279 -1.08 -3.70 22.62
C LEU A 279 -1.43 -2.40 21.86
N LYS A 280 -2.36 -2.47 20.91
CA LYS A 280 -2.84 -1.29 20.16
C LYS A 280 -3.49 -0.26 21.07
N GLU A 281 -4.25 -0.72 22.06
CA GLU A 281 -4.85 0.17 23.06
C GLU A 281 -3.78 0.81 23.97
N ILE A 282 -2.74 0.06 24.36
CA ILE A 282 -1.58 0.61 25.08
C ILE A 282 -0.87 1.68 24.23
N ALA A 283 -0.75 1.47 22.92
CA ALA A 283 -0.15 2.43 22.01
C ALA A 283 -0.96 3.72 21.84
N ARG A 284 -2.29 3.65 21.98
CA ARG A 284 -3.19 4.81 21.92
C ARG A 284 -3.30 5.54 23.26
N ALA A 285 -3.08 4.86 24.38
CA ALA A 285 -3.20 5.45 25.71
C ALA A 285 -2.07 6.47 25.96
N PRO A 286 -2.36 7.71 26.43
CA PRO A 286 -1.34 8.70 26.76
C PRO A 286 -0.42 8.21 27.89
N GLU A 287 0.87 8.55 27.86
CA GLU A 287 1.78 8.22 28.97
C GLU A 287 1.32 8.91 30.25
N ALA A 288 1.13 8.14 31.32
CA ALA A 288 0.92 8.70 32.64
C ALA A 288 2.23 9.35 33.11
N SER A 289 2.19 10.66 33.38
CA SER A 289 3.28 11.43 34.00
C SER A 289 3.68 10.90 35.37
#